data_AF-A0A5N6E025-F1
#
_entry.id   AF-A0A5N6E025-F1
#
_cell.length_a   1.000
_cell.length_b   1.000
_cell.length_c   1.000
_cell.angle_alpha   90.00
_cell.angle_beta   90.00
_cell.angle_gamma   90.00
#
_symmetry.space_group_name_H-M   'P 1'
#
loop_
_entity.id
_entity.type
_entity.pdbx_description
1 polymer ?
#
loop_
_entity_poly.entity_id
_entity_poly.type
_entity_poly.pdbx_seq_one_letter_code
_entity_poly.pdbx_strand_id
1 'polypeptide(L)'
;MILLTKSTDTTPPTDRFHTCPHPHHTPYSEINLPPILFRMDAPIGQDLPDLSPLRENGQVARDHEDKEIWDFPFLPRYITSSPPGWLLEYWMRTDPRLTYRDIRVRMAGPLHLRPHENALNMRRERDARRPLRLSCWTYRRGSPGRLNKIDVERVERWSVDQIRYNTTMDVVYANGGPVRLEDRALAAHTPATYPLDYFLNQGRTEIPSERIRVAQSVFFRLSERAKQLGLGSWRQLPDNEWPDTFRYNISR
;
A
#
# COMPACT_ATOMS: atom_id res chain seq x y z
N MET A 1 16.93 -16.43 -15.14
CA MET A 1 15.55 -16.45 -15.69
C MET A 1 14.86 -17.67 -15.08
N ILE A 2 14.16 -17.50 -13.95
CA ILE A 2 13.46 -18.61 -13.29
C ILE A 2 12.08 -18.68 -13.96
N LEU A 3 11.83 -19.78 -14.68
CA LEU A 3 10.50 -20.13 -15.16
C LEU A 3 9.59 -20.29 -13.94
N LEU A 4 8.82 -19.25 -13.61
CA LEU A 4 7.70 -19.34 -12.69
C LEU A 4 6.71 -20.33 -13.29
N THR A 5 6.69 -21.56 -12.76
CA THR A 5 5.65 -22.53 -13.08
C THR A 5 4.31 -21.94 -12.65
N LYS A 6 3.50 -21.57 -13.65
CA LYS A 6 2.15 -21.04 -13.47
C LYS A 6 1.33 -22.07 -12.69
N SER A 7 0.69 -21.66 -11.59
CA SER A 7 -0.18 -22.57 -10.83
C SER A 7 -1.24 -23.17 -11.76
N THR A 8 -1.37 -24.50 -11.72
CA THR A 8 -2.28 -25.32 -12.54
C THR A 8 -3.73 -25.31 -12.02
N ASP A 9 -4.04 -24.47 -11.03
CA ASP A 9 -5.36 -24.38 -10.42
C ASP A 9 -6.36 -23.70 -11.36
N THR A 10 -6.90 -24.46 -12.31
CA THR A 10 -7.95 -24.01 -13.24
C THR A 10 -9.36 -24.22 -12.69
N THR A 11 -9.53 -25.16 -11.75
CA THR A 11 -10.84 -25.45 -11.13
C THR A 11 -11.07 -24.53 -9.92
N PRO A 12 -12.23 -23.85 -9.82
CA PRO A 12 -12.55 -23.04 -8.65
C PRO A 12 -12.55 -23.88 -7.37
N PRO A 13 -11.84 -23.45 -6.31
CA PRO A 13 -11.88 -24.13 -5.02
C PRO A 13 -13.30 -24.04 -4.44
N THR A 14 -13.73 -25.11 -3.77
CA THR A 14 -15.02 -25.17 -3.07
C THR A 14 -15.03 -24.33 -1.79
N ASP A 15 -13.86 -24.18 -1.16
CA ASP A 15 -13.67 -23.32 0.01
C ASP A 15 -13.45 -21.85 -0.40
N ARG A 16 -14.33 -20.97 0.06
CA ARG A 16 -14.24 -19.51 -0.17
C ARG A 16 -13.06 -18.86 0.55
N PHE A 17 -12.40 -19.57 1.46
CA PHE A 17 -11.23 -19.09 2.19
C PHE A 17 -9.90 -19.54 1.59
N HIS A 18 -9.94 -20.24 0.46
CA HIS A 18 -8.77 -20.68 -0.27
C HIS A 18 -8.10 -19.54 -1.04
N THR A 19 -6.77 -19.46 -0.93
CA THR A 19 -5.91 -18.69 -1.84
C THR A 19 -4.90 -19.66 -2.44
N CYS A 20 -4.79 -19.69 -3.78
CA CYS A 20 -3.79 -20.55 -4.42
C CYS A 20 -2.39 -20.11 -3.97
N PRO A 21 -1.47 -21.06 -3.74
CA PRO A 21 -0.06 -20.73 -3.56
C PRO A 21 0.47 -19.96 -4.78
N HIS A 22 1.28 -18.92 -4.55
CA HIS A 22 1.94 -18.21 -5.63
C HIS A 22 3.34 -17.72 -5.16
N PRO A 23 4.41 -18.05 -5.89
CA PRO A 23 5.80 -17.79 -5.45
C PRO A 23 6.08 -16.34 -5.06
N HIS A 24 5.36 -15.39 -5.66
CA HIS A 24 5.52 -13.95 -5.39
C HIS A 24 5.11 -13.53 -3.97
N HIS A 25 4.29 -14.31 -3.25
CA HIS A 25 3.90 -14.00 -1.88
C HIS A 25 4.00 -15.14 -0.88
N THR A 26 4.24 -16.38 -1.33
CA THR A 26 4.49 -17.53 -0.44
C THR A 26 5.58 -17.30 0.62
N PRO A 27 6.70 -16.59 0.35
CA PRO A 27 7.73 -16.34 1.38
C PRO A 27 7.31 -15.39 2.50
N TYR A 28 6.22 -14.64 2.31
CA TYR A 28 5.83 -13.55 3.20
C TYR A 28 4.72 -13.94 4.17
N SER A 29 4.71 -13.30 5.33
CA SER A 29 3.75 -13.51 6.41
C SER A 29 3.64 -12.27 7.29
N GLU A 30 2.82 -12.32 8.33
CA GLU A 30 2.68 -11.21 9.29
C GLU A 30 3.95 -10.89 10.08
N ILE A 31 4.90 -11.84 10.15
CA ILE A 31 6.22 -11.67 10.79
C ILE A 31 7.36 -11.44 9.79
N ASN A 32 7.11 -11.63 8.50
CA ASN A 32 8.08 -11.45 7.42
C ASN A 32 7.40 -10.71 6.27
N LEU A 33 7.32 -9.39 6.38
CA LEU A 33 6.58 -8.55 5.45
C LEU A 33 7.44 -8.19 4.23
N PRO A 34 6.85 -8.08 3.02
CA PRO A 34 7.61 -7.68 1.84
C PRO A 34 8.14 -6.24 1.96
N PRO A 35 9.43 -5.97 1.70
CA PRO A 35 10.04 -4.66 1.91
C PRO A 35 9.31 -3.50 1.21
N ILE A 36 8.72 -3.74 0.03
CA ILE A 36 7.98 -2.71 -0.72
C ILE A 36 6.80 -2.10 0.06
N LEU A 37 6.27 -2.80 1.07
CA LEU A 37 5.26 -2.24 1.97
C LEU A 37 5.77 -0.99 2.68
N PHE A 38 7.03 -0.99 3.09
CA PHE A 38 7.59 0.11 3.89
C PHE A 38 8.02 1.32 3.07
N ARG A 39 7.91 1.26 1.75
CA ARG A 39 8.32 2.36 0.89
C ARG A 39 7.25 3.47 0.88
N MET A 40 7.64 4.73 1.09
CA MET A 40 6.66 5.83 1.18
C MET A 40 6.10 6.25 -0.18
N ASP A 41 6.94 6.42 -1.20
CA ASP A 41 6.50 6.78 -2.54
C ASP A 41 6.76 5.65 -3.53
N ALA A 42 5.83 5.48 -4.48
CA ALA A 42 5.96 4.47 -5.52
C ALA A 42 7.29 4.64 -6.30
N PRO A 43 7.94 3.54 -6.71
CA PRO A 43 9.05 3.61 -7.65
C PRO A 43 8.68 4.39 -8.92
N ILE A 44 9.58 5.26 -9.37
CA ILE A 44 9.38 6.08 -10.57
C ILE A 44 9.87 5.28 -11.77
N GLY A 45 9.09 5.25 -12.85
CA GLY A 45 9.47 4.58 -14.09
C GLY A 45 9.59 3.06 -13.95
N GLN A 46 8.59 2.42 -13.31
CA GLN A 46 8.54 0.96 -13.25
C GLN A 46 8.44 0.40 -14.67
N ASP A 47 9.42 -0.44 -15.03
CA ASP A 47 9.35 -1.27 -16.23
C ASP A 47 8.41 -2.44 -15.96
N LEU A 48 7.13 -2.23 -16.27
CA LEU A 48 6.08 -3.21 -16.04
C LEU A 48 5.79 -3.96 -17.34
N PRO A 49 5.64 -5.29 -17.30
CA PRO A 49 5.26 -6.04 -18.48
C PRO A 49 3.88 -5.60 -19.00
N ASP A 50 3.67 -5.79 -20.29
CA ASP A 50 2.34 -5.63 -20.89
C ASP A 50 1.34 -6.57 -20.23
N LEU A 51 0.17 -6.03 -19.90
CA LEU A 51 -0.93 -6.83 -19.38
C LEU A 51 -1.65 -7.49 -20.55
N SER A 52 -1.87 -8.80 -20.42
CA SER A 52 -2.67 -9.58 -21.35
C SER A 52 -3.84 -10.23 -20.62
N PRO A 53 -4.92 -10.62 -21.31
CA PRO A 53 -5.97 -11.41 -20.70
C PRO A 53 -5.45 -12.74 -20.19
N LEU A 54 -5.87 -13.13 -18.99
CA LEU A 54 -5.58 -14.43 -18.41
C LEU A 54 -6.11 -15.53 -19.32
N ARG A 55 -5.26 -16.50 -19.65
CA ARG A 55 -5.63 -17.66 -20.46
C ARG A 55 -5.60 -18.94 -19.64
N GLU A 56 -6.68 -19.72 -19.76
CA GLU A 56 -6.87 -21.03 -19.14
C GLU A 56 -7.24 -22.02 -20.24
N ASN A 57 -6.46 -23.10 -20.40
CA ASN A 57 -6.67 -24.10 -21.46
C ASN A 57 -6.80 -23.50 -22.87
N GLY A 58 -6.00 -22.46 -23.16
CA GLY A 58 -6.00 -21.74 -24.45
C GLY A 58 -7.11 -20.69 -24.61
N GLN A 59 -8.10 -20.65 -23.71
CA GLN A 59 -9.23 -19.72 -23.75
C GLN A 59 -9.02 -18.53 -22.82
N VAL A 60 -9.62 -17.38 -23.16
CA VAL A 60 -9.59 -16.20 -22.29
C VAL A 60 -10.52 -16.45 -21.09
N ALA A 61 -9.96 -16.34 -19.89
CA ALA A 61 -10.73 -16.42 -18.65
C ALA A 61 -11.60 -15.18 -18.49
N ARG A 62 -12.88 -15.38 -18.17
CA ARG A 62 -13.87 -14.33 -18.01
C ARG A 62 -14.49 -14.34 -16.62
N ASP A 63 -14.89 -13.16 -16.16
CA ASP A 63 -15.63 -13.00 -14.92
C ASP A 63 -17.13 -13.32 -15.11
N HIS A 64 -17.89 -13.20 -14.02
CA HIS A 64 -19.34 -13.41 -14.02
C HIS A 64 -20.16 -12.44 -14.88
N GLU A 65 -19.56 -11.32 -15.34
CA GLU A 65 -20.17 -10.36 -16.26
C GLU A 65 -19.69 -10.58 -17.70
N ASP A 66 -19.06 -11.73 -17.99
CA ASP A 66 -18.43 -12.06 -19.26
C ASP A 66 -17.26 -11.12 -19.64
N LYS A 67 -16.67 -10.41 -18.67
CA LYS A 67 -15.52 -9.53 -18.92
C LYS A 67 -14.21 -10.27 -18.73
N GLU A 68 -13.23 -9.94 -19.58
CA GLU A 68 -11.90 -10.53 -19.51
C GLU A 68 -11.21 -10.24 -18.17
N ILE A 69 -10.53 -11.24 -17.64
CA ILE A 69 -9.74 -11.12 -16.43
C ILE A 69 -8.28 -10.84 -16.82
N TRP A 70 -7.68 -9.75 -16.35
CA TRP A 70 -6.28 -9.39 -16.64
C TRP A 70 -5.27 -10.30 -15.93
N ASP A 71 -4.24 -10.78 -16.64
CA ASP A 71 -3.17 -11.62 -16.11
C ASP A 71 -2.11 -10.77 -15.41
N PHE A 72 -2.22 -10.64 -14.08
CA PHE A 72 -1.18 -10.08 -13.24
C PHE A 72 -0.26 -11.22 -12.78
N PRO A 73 1.01 -11.28 -13.24
CA PRO A 73 1.89 -12.44 -13.02
C PRO A 73 2.23 -12.72 -11.56
N PHE A 74 1.90 -11.82 -10.64
CA PHE A 74 2.13 -11.95 -9.21
C PHE A 74 0.87 -12.34 -8.42
N LEU A 75 -0.31 -12.35 -9.06
CA LEU A 75 -1.57 -12.70 -8.41
C LEU A 75 -1.86 -14.20 -8.57
N PRO A 76 -2.31 -14.86 -7.49
CA PRO A 76 -2.85 -16.21 -7.60
C PRO A 76 -4.17 -16.20 -8.40
N ARG A 77 -4.48 -17.32 -9.06
CA ARG A 77 -5.72 -17.47 -9.83
C ARG A 77 -6.97 -17.32 -8.97
N TYR A 78 -6.96 -17.97 -7.81
CA TYR A 78 -8.01 -17.89 -6.81
C TYR A 78 -7.50 -17.25 -5.52
N ILE A 79 -8.27 -16.30 -5.00
CA ILE A 79 -7.98 -15.52 -3.80
C ILE A 79 -9.06 -15.79 -2.77
N THR A 80 -8.70 -15.87 -1.50
CA THR A 80 -9.69 -15.97 -0.43
C THR A 80 -10.67 -14.79 -0.46
N SER A 81 -11.93 -15.00 -0.11
CA SER A 81 -12.89 -13.92 0.13
C SER A 81 -12.51 -13.05 1.35
N SER A 82 -11.53 -13.47 2.14
CA SER A 82 -11.05 -12.74 3.31
C SER A 82 -9.52 -12.63 3.35
N PRO A 83 -8.88 -11.91 2.41
CA PRO A 83 -7.42 -11.83 2.37
C PRO A 83 -6.89 -10.92 3.49
N PRO A 84 -5.69 -11.19 4.03
CA PRO A 84 -5.04 -10.29 4.97
C PRO A 84 -4.83 -8.90 4.36
N GLY A 85 -4.96 -7.85 5.18
CA GLY A 85 -4.81 -6.47 4.68
C GLY A 85 -3.41 -6.15 4.16
N TRP A 86 -2.37 -6.73 4.74
CA TRP A 86 -0.98 -6.56 4.27
C TRP A 86 -0.76 -7.17 2.90
N LEU A 87 -1.40 -8.30 2.61
CA LEU A 87 -1.28 -8.99 1.32
C LEU A 87 -1.99 -8.20 0.21
N LEU A 88 -3.18 -7.66 0.52
CA LEU A 88 -3.87 -6.71 -0.37
C LEU A 88 -3.02 -5.46 -0.64
N GLU A 89 -2.39 -4.90 0.40
CA GLU A 89 -1.52 -3.73 0.25
C GLU A 89 -0.29 -4.05 -0.60
N TYR A 90 0.31 -5.23 -0.39
CA TYR A 90 1.45 -5.71 -1.15
C TYR A 90 1.14 -5.81 -2.64
N TRP A 91 0.09 -6.54 -3.02
CA TRP A 91 -0.33 -6.68 -4.41
C TRP A 91 -0.59 -5.34 -5.10
N MET A 92 -1.26 -4.42 -4.39
CA MET A 92 -1.57 -3.07 -4.91
C MET A 92 -0.35 -2.16 -5.01
N ARG A 93 0.77 -2.51 -4.37
CA ARG A 93 2.06 -1.83 -4.49
C ARG A 93 2.97 -2.49 -5.52
N THR A 94 2.77 -3.77 -5.81
CA THR A 94 3.53 -4.48 -6.85
C THR A 94 3.25 -3.91 -8.24
N ASP A 95 2.00 -3.60 -8.56
CA ASP A 95 1.64 -2.97 -9.83
C ASP A 95 0.53 -1.92 -9.62
N PRO A 96 0.78 -0.64 -9.94
CA PRO A 96 -0.20 0.44 -9.74
C PRO A 96 -1.43 0.34 -10.64
N ARG A 97 -1.40 -0.50 -11.69
CA ARG A 97 -2.55 -0.75 -12.56
C ARG A 97 -3.59 -1.67 -11.91
N LEU A 98 -3.22 -2.42 -10.86
CA LEU A 98 -4.11 -3.34 -10.17
C LEU A 98 -5.25 -2.60 -9.46
N THR A 99 -6.48 -3.09 -9.65
CA THR A 99 -7.67 -2.56 -8.98
C THR A 99 -8.31 -3.58 -8.03
N TYR A 100 -9.23 -3.12 -7.17
CA TYR A 100 -10.03 -4.04 -6.35
C TYR A 100 -10.93 -4.95 -7.19
N ARG A 101 -11.33 -4.52 -8.41
CA ARG A 101 -12.09 -5.36 -9.34
C ARG A 101 -11.26 -6.60 -9.70
N ASP A 102 -10.00 -6.40 -10.08
CA ASP A 102 -9.09 -7.48 -10.51
C ASP A 102 -8.86 -8.51 -9.38
N ILE A 103 -8.83 -8.06 -8.13
CA ILE A 103 -8.76 -8.95 -6.96
C ILE A 103 -10.10 -9.66 -6.74
N ARG A 104 -11.23 -8.95 -6.82
CA ARG A 104 -12.58 -9.51 -6.55
C ARG A 104 -13.03 -10.55 -7.58
N VAL A 105 -12.67 -10.41 -8.86
CA VAL A 105 -12.99 -11.41 -9.89
C VAL A 105 -12.25 -12.73 -9.66
N ARG A 106 -11.17 -12.69 -8.87
CA ARG A 106 -10.37 -13.85 -8.45
C ARG A 106 -10.83 -14.46 -7.12
N MET A 107 -11.75 -13.82 -6.40
CA MET A 107 -12.17 -14.33 -5.10
C MET A 107 -12.96 -15.64 -5.21
N ALA A 108 -12.58 -16.63 -4.40
CA ALA A 108 -13.26 -17.89 -4.28
C ALA A 108 -14.66 -17.72 -3.68
N GLY A 109 -15.58 -18.59 -4.10
CA GLY A 109 -16.96 -18.65 -3.61
C GLY A 109 -17.97 -17.72 -4.32
N PRO A 110 -19.25 -17.80 -3.89
CA PRO A 110 -20.37 -17.07 -4.51
C PRO A 110 -20.22 -15.55 -4.47
N LEU A 111 -20.67 -14.85 -5.52
CA LEU A 111 -20.57 -13.40 -5.67
C LEU A 111 -21.15 -12.61 -4.48
N HIS A 112 -22.31 -13.03 -3.97
CA HIS A 112 -22.99 -12.37 -2.85
C HIS A 112 -22.24 -12.48 -1.52
N LEU A 113 -21.27 -13.38 -1.40
CA LEU A 113 -20.42 -13.54 -0.21
C LEU A 113 -19.07 -12.81 -0.36
N ARG A 114 -18.77 -12.26 -1.54
CA ARG A 114 -17.50 -11.55 -1.77
C ARG A 114 -17.59 -10.14 -1.19
N PRO A 115 -16.56 -9.68 -0.46
CA PRO A 115 -16.55 -8.32 0.07
C PRO A 115 -16.63 -7.27 -1.04
N HIS A 116 -17.28 -6.15 -0.74
CA HIS A 116 -17.24 -4.96 -1.59
C HIS A 116 -15.85 -4.30 -1.56
N GLU A 117 -15.54 -3.49 -2.57
CA GLU A 117 -14.25 -2.79 -2.69
C GLU A 117 -13.95 -1.91 -1.47
N ASN A 118 -14.96 -1.23 -0.92
CA ASN A 118 -14.78 -0.42 0.28
C ASN A 118 -14.35 -1.26 1.48
N ALA A 119 -14.89 -2.48 1.63
CA ALA A 119 -14.50 -3.38 2.71
C ALA A 119 -13.03 -3.83 2.58
N LEU A 120 -12.56 -4.08 1.35
CA LEU A 120 -11.14 -4.39 1.09
C LEU A 120 -10.24 -3.18 1.37
N ASN A 121 -10.68 -1.98 1.00
CA ASN A 121 -9.93 -0.78 1.33
C ASN A 121 -9.84 -0.53 2.84
N MET A 122 -10.95 -0.62 3.55
CA MET A 122 -10.98 -0.43 5.01
C MET A 122 -10.13 -1.49 5.71
N ARG A 123 -10.08 -2.71 5.16
CA ARG A 123 -9.19 -3.77 5.64
C ARG A 123 -7.71 -3.40 5.47
N ARG A 124 -7.30 -2.90 4.29
CA ARG A 124 -5.93 -2.40 4.09
C ARG A 124 -5.58 -1.26 5.05
N GLU A 125 -6.50 -0.34 5.28
CA GLU A 125 -6.29 0.74 6.26
C GLU A 125 -6.09 0.20 7.68
N ARG A 126 -6.97 -0.70 8.13
CA ARG A 126 -6.96 -1.25 9.49
C ARG A 126 -5.79 -2.19 9.75
N ASP A 127 -5.53 -3.12 8.83
CA ASP A 127 -4.65 -4.27 9.07
C ASP A 127 -3.24 -4.09 8.47
N ALA A 128 -3.00 -3.02 7.71
CA ALA A 128 -1.68 -2.75 7.13
C ALA A 128 -1.24 -1.29 7.25
N ARG A 129 -1.99 -0.35 6.65
CA ARG A 129 -1.52 1.04 6.53
C ARG A 129 -1.43 1.74 7.87
N ARG A 130 -2.43 1.62 8.74
CA ARG A 130 -2.41 2.21 10.08
C ARG A 130 -1.32 1.60 10.99
N PRO A 131 -1.21 0.27 11.15
CA PRO A 131 -0.18 -0.32 12.01
C PRO A 131 1.25 -0.09 11.50
N LEU A 132 1.47 -0.18 10.17
CA LEU A 132 2.80 -0.03 9.58
C LEU A 132 3.13 1.41 9.18
N ARG A 133 2.20 2.36 9.41
CA ARG A 133 2.30 3.79 9.06
C ARG A 133 2.52 4.05 7.58
N LEU A 134 1.91 3.23 6.73
CA LEU A 134 2.11 3.28 5.29
C LEU A 134 1.38 4.47 4.66
N SER A 135 2.02 5.05 3.67
CA SER A 135 1.39 5.95 2.71
C SER A 135 0.38 5.20 1.82
N CYS A 136 -0.53 5.94 1.20
CA CYS A 136 -1.37 5.41 0.12
C CYS A 136 -0.73 5.80 -1.20
N TRP A 137 -0.34 4.81 -2.02
CA TRP A 137 0.20 5.05 -3.36
C TRP A 137 -0.88 5.35 -4.39
N THR A 138 -2.10 4.84 -4.17
CA THR A 138 -3.20 5.04 -5.10
C THR A 138 -3.81 6.43 -4.90
N TYR A 139 -3.60 7.30 -5.89
CA TYR A 139 -4.37 8.54 -6.03
C TYR A 139 -5.82 8.15 -6.31
N ARG A 140 -6.69 8.28 -5.30
CA ARG A 140 -8.13 8.16 -5.54
C ARG A 140 -8.57 9.38 -6.35
N ARG A 141 -9.10 9.13 -7.56
CA ARG A 141 -9.99 10.01 -8.34
C ARG A 141 -10.05 11.45 -7.82
N GLY A 142 -9.15 12.27 -8.33
CA GLY A 142 -8.93 13.64 -7.90
C GLY A 142 -7.48 13.97 -8.19
N SER A 143 -7.26 15.08 -8.89
CA SER A 143 -6.01 15.47 -9.54
C SER A 143 -4.74 15.21 -8.72
N PRO A 144 -3.59 14.96 -9.40
CA PRO A 144 -2.28 15.01 -8.77
C PRO A 144 -2.18 16.25 -7.86
N GLY A 145 -1.84 16.06 -6.59
CA GLY A 145 -1.71 17.15 -5.62
C GLY A 145 -2.90 17.41 -4.68
N ARG A 146 -4.02 16.66 -4.75
CA ARG A 146 -5.09 16.81 -3.74
C ARG A 146 -4.68 16.19 -2.39
N LEU A 147 -4.06 17.02 -1.54
CA LEU A 147 -3.73 16.68 -0.16
C LEU A 147 -5.00 16.42 0.65
N ASN A 148 -5.06 15.26 1.31
CA ASN A 148 -6.14 14.89 2.22
C ASN A 148 -5.64 14.87 3.68
N LYS A 149 -6.57 14.88 4.63
CA LYS A 149 -6.24 14.89 6.06
C LYS A 149 -5.37 13.70 6.46
N ILE A 150 -5.61 12.53 5.88
CA ILE A 150 -4.87 11.30 6.20
C ILE A 150 -3.40 11.37 5.74
N ASP A 151 -3.07 12.13 4.69
CA ASP A 151 -1.67 12.36 4.30
C ASP A 151 -0.92 13.17 5.38
N VAL A 152 -1.56 14.19 5.96
CA VAL A 152 -0.97 14.98 7.07
C VAL A 152 -0.83 14.15 8.34
N GLU A 153 -1.86 13.36 8.69
CA GLU A 153 -1.81 12.45 9.85
C GLU A 153 -0.70 11.39 9.74
N ARG A 154 -0.34 11.01 8.51
CA ARG A 154 0.76 10.07 8.26
C ARG A 154 2.13 10.74 8.40
N VAL A 155 2.30 11.91 7.79
CA VAL A 155 3.57 12.66 7.87
C VAL A 155 3.92 13.03 9.30
N GLU A 156 2.93 13.38 10.13
CA GLU A 156 3.14 13.62 11.57
C GLU A 156 3.83 12.46 12.29
N ARG A 157 3.70 11.22 11.79
CA ARG A 157 4.25 10.01 12.42
C ARG A 157 5.60 9.58 11.84
N TRP A 158 6.15 10.32 10.90
CA TRP A 158 7.39 10.01 10.22
C TRP A 158 8.51 10.93 10.69
N SER A 159 9.71 10.37 10.90
CA SER A 159 10.90 11.17 11.16
C SER A 159 11.44 11.81 9.88
N VAL A 160 12.28 12.83 10.03
CA VAL A 160 13.00 13.45 8.90
C VAL A 160 13.82 12.41 8.13
N ASP A 161 14.51 11.51 8.83
CA ASP A 161 15.31 10.46 8.17
C ASP A 161 14.44 9.40 7.49
N GLN A 162 13.27 9.06 8.05
CA GLN A 162 12.30 8.19 7.37
C GLN A 162 11.85 8.79 6.03
N ILE A 163 11.55 10.08 6.01
CA ILE A 163 11.20 10.82 4.79
C ILE A 163 12.38 10.86 3.83
N ARG A 164 13.59 11.16 4.33
CA ARG A 164 14.83 11.23 3.57
C ARG A 164 15.16 9.91 2.87
N TYR A 165 14.96 8.79 3.55
CA TYR A 165 15.24 7.43 3.06
C TYR A 165 14.00 6.75 2.44
N ASN A 166 12.92 7.50 2.16
CA ASN A 166 11.69 7.00 1.52
C ASN A 166 11.03 5.80 2.23
N THR A 167 11.08 5.73 3.56
CA THR A 167 10.77 4.51 4.28
C THR A 167 9.98 4.71 5.56
N THR A 168 9.08 3.79 5.86
CA THR A 168 8.37 3.70 7.14
C THR A 168 9.00 2.68 8.09
N MET A 169 10.11 2.05 7.68
CA MET A 169 10.99 1.26 8.54
C MET A 169 11.57 2.13 9.66
N ASP A 170 12.00 1.49 10.74
CA ASP A 170 12.71 2.19 11.80
C ASP A 170 14.13 2.53 11.34
N VAL A 171 14.55 3.78 11.57
CA VAL A 171 15.91 4.23 11.28
C VAL A 171 16.73 4.03 12.54
N VAL A 172 17.79 3.24 12.43
CA VAL A 172 18.70 2.97 13.54
C VAL A 172 19.86 3.95 13.50
N TYR A 173 20.23 4.47 14.67
CA TYR A 173 21.29 5.45 14.82
C TYR A 173 22.48 4.87 15.59
N ALA A 174 23.68 5.23 15.18
CA ALA A 174 24.91 5.00 15.93
C ALA A 174 25.83 6.22 15.78
N ASN A 175 26.57 6.57 16.83
CA ASN A 175 27.51 7.70 16.84
C ASN A 175 26.89 9.04 16.35
N GLY A 176 25.61 9.27 16.62
CA GLY A 176 24.91 10.49 16.25
C GLY A 176 24.40 10.56 14.81
N GLY A 177 24.48 9.47 14.03
CA GLY A 177 23.97 9.43 12.65
C GLY A 177 23.17 8.16 12.33
N PRO A 178 22.31 8.19 11.30
CA PRO A 178 21.61 7.00 10.83
C PRO A 178 22.61 6.01 10.21
N VAL A 179 22.41 4.71 10.45
CA VAL A 179 23.32 3.65 9.96
C VAL A 179 22.64 2.53 9.19
N ARG A 180 21.38 2.21 9.52
CA ARG A 180 20.60 1.17 8.82
C ARG A 180 19.11 1.34 9.03
N LEU A 181 18.33 0.60 8.26
CA LEU A 181 16.89 0.46 8.43
C LEU A 181 16.59 -0.89 9.09
N GLU A 182 15.59 -0.92 9.96
CA GLU A 182 15.04 -2.14 10.56
C GLU A 182 13.55 -2.26 10.19
N ASP A 183 13.16 -3.43 9.69
CA ASP A 183 11.77 -3.67 9.31
C ASP A 183 10.83 -3.75 10.53
N ARG A 184 9.55 -3.78 10.21
CA ARG A 184 8.48 -3.94 11.18
C ARG A 184 7.65 -5.14 10.79
N ALA A 185 6.95 -5.71 11.76
CA ALA A 185 6.00 -6.78 11.54
C ALA A 185 4.64 -6.45 12.16
N LEU A 186 3.63 -7.23 11.81
CA LEU A 186 2.30 -7.17 12.43
C LEU A 186 2.18 -8.10 13.66
N ALA A 187 3.19 -8.94 13.90
CA ALA A 187 3.34 -9.78 15.07
C ALA A 187 4.79 -9.74 15.57
N ALA A 188 5.07 -10.33 16.73
CA ALA A 188 6.42 -10.35 17.29
C ALA A 188 7.41 -11.02 16.34
N HIS A 189 8.52 -10.34 16.03
CA HIS A 189 9.55 -10.82 15.11
C HIS A 189 10.94 -10.33 15.52
N THR A 190 11.96 -10.90 14.90
CA THR A 190 13.32 -10.37 14.93
C THR A 190 13.51 -9.48 13.70
N PRO A 191 13.80 -8.18 13.85
CA PRO A 191 13.91 -7.28 12.72
C PRO A 191 15.01 -7.67 11.74
N ALA A 192 14.69 -7.65 10.45
CA ALA A 192 15.68 -7.71 9.38
C ALA A 192 16.26 -6.31 9.15
N THR A 193 17.54 -6.26 8.76
CA THR A 193 18.24 -4.99 8.53
C THR A 193 18.46 -4.75 7.04
N TYR A 194 18.39 -3.47 6.64
CA TYR A 194 18.54 -3.02 5.27
C TYR A 194 19.47 -1.80 5.21
N PRO A 195 20.18 -1.57 4.10
CA PRO A 195 20.97 -0.35 3.92
C PRO A 195 20.03 0.87 3.83
N LEU A 196 20.52 2.05 4.24
CA LEU A 196 19.74 3.28 4.29
C LEU A 196 19.17 3.69 2.91
N ASP A 197 19.88 3.35 1.84
CA ASP A 197 19.52 3.68 0.47
C ASP A 197 18.59 2.65 -0.20
N TYR A 198 18.15 1.61 0.51
CA TYR A 198 17.36 0.50 -0.05
C TYR A 198 16.12 0.95 -0.84
N PHE A 199 15.46 2.03 -0.40
CA PHE A 199 14.25 2.57 -1.06
C PHE A 199 14.51 3.82 -1.92
N LEU A 200 15.77 4.21 -2.08
CA LEU A 200 16.17 5.27 -2.98
C LEU A 200 16.33 4.68 -4.38
N ASN A 201 15.79 5.36 -5.40
CA ASN A 201 15.83 4.89 -6.79
C ASN A 201 17.25 5.00 -7.38
N GLN A 202 18.19 4.16 -6.92
CA GLN A 202 19.59 4.14 -7.38
C GLN A 202 20.24 5.54 -7.33
N GLY A 203 20.01 6.29 -6.25
CA GLY A 203 20.59 7.62 -6.06
C GLY A 203 19.79 8.79 -6.64
N ARG A 204 18.60 8.59 -7.23
CA ARG A 204 17.75 9.73 -7.64
C ARG A 204 17.21 10.50 -6.43
N THR A 205 17.36 11.83 -6.47
CA THR A 205 17.02 12.80 -5.41
C THR A 205 15.57 13.28 -5.44
N GLU A 206 14.72 12.69 -6.28
CA GLU A 206 13.30 13.03 -6.45
C GLU A 206 12.41 12.61 -5.26
N ILE A 207 13.04 12.13 -4.18
CA ILE A 207 12.43 11.74 -2.91
C ILE A 207 12.77 12.81 -1.86
N PRO A 208 11.81 13.22 -1.01
CA PRO A 208 10.41 12.79 -1.02
C PRO A 208 9.63 13.41 -2.18
N SER A 209 8.56 12.74 -2.64
CA SER A 209 7.69 13.28 -3.69
C SER A 209 7.04 14.61 -3.27
N GLU A 210 6.58 15.37 -4.26
CA GLU A 210 5.85 16.61 -4.02
C GLU A 210 4.67 16.43 -3.07
N ARG A 211 3.95 15.30 -3.16
CA ARG A 211 2.86 14.96 -2.23
C ARG A 211 3.32 14.96 -0.77
N ILE A 212 4.45 14.32 -0.47
CA ILE A 212 4.99 14.26 0.88
C ILE A 212 5.52 15.63 1.31
N ARG A 213 6.20 16.37 0.43
CA ARG A 213 6.68 17.74 0.71
C ARG A 213 5.53 18.69 1.07
N VAL A 214 4.46 18.67 0.28
CA VAL A 214 3.25 19.47 0.53
C VAL A 214 2.57 19.03 1.84
N ALA A 215 2.42 17.73 2.07
CA ALA A 215 1.85 17.22 3.32
C ALA A 215 2.66 17.65 4.55
N GLN A 216 3.99 17.62 4.46
CA GLN A 216 4.90 18.07 5.51
C GLN A 216 4.81 19.58 5.76
N SER A 217 4.78 20.38 4.69
CA SER A 217 4.60 21.83 4.80
C SER A 217 3.27 22.19 5.49
N VAL A 218 2.18 21.53 5.09
CA VAL A 218 0.87 21.72 5.73
C VAL A 218 0.88 21.26 7.18
N PHE A 219 1.50 20.12 7.50
CA PHE A 219 1.66 19.66 8.87
C PHE A 219 2.35 20.71 9.76
N PHE A 220 3.49 21.25 9.32
CA PHE A 220 4.22 22.27 10.08
C PHE A 220 3.40 23.55 10.24
N ARG A 221 2.78 24.04 9.16
CA ARG A 221 1.90 25.23 9.22
C ARG A 221 0.78 25.07 10.23
N LEU A 222 0.09 23.92 10.22
CA LEU A 222 -1.00 23.65 11.16
C LEU A 222 -0.49 23.46 12.60
N SER A 223 0.68 22.84 12.78
CA SER A 223 1.28 22.65 14.10
C SER A 223 1.71 23.97 14.73
N GLU A 224 2.36 24.85 13.95
CA GLU A 224 2.71 26.19 14.41
C GLU A 224 1.47 27.03 14.72
N ARG A 225 0.42 26.94 13.90
CA ARG A 225 -0.84 27.63 14.17
C ARG A 225 -1.50 27.14 15.48
N ALA A 226 -1.49 25.83 15.72
CA ALA A 226 -2.01 25.26 16.95
C ALA A 226 -1.23 25.76 18.18
N LYS A 227 0.10 25.81 18.07
CA LYS A 227 0.98 26.36 19.10
C LYS A 227 0.69 27.84 19.39
N GLN A 228 0.49 28.65 18.36
CA GLN A 228 0.11 30.07 18.51
C GLN A 228 -1.22 30.26 19.26
N LEU A 229 -2.16 29.32 19.10
CA LEU A 229 -3.45 29.34 19.78
C LEU A 229 -3.43 28.61 21.15
N GLY A 230 -2.27 28.13 21.61
CA GLY A 230 -2.14 27.39 22.87
C GLY A 230 -2.79 26.00 22.85
N LEU A 231 -2.98 25.42 21.67
CA LEU A 231 -3.58 24.09 21.50
C LEU A 231 -2.52 22.98 21.58
N GLY A 232 -2.91 21.81 22.08
CA GLY A 232 -2.01 20.65 22.22
C GLY A 232 -1.80 19.86 20.93
N SER A 233 -2.64 20.06 19.91
CA SER A 233 -2.51 19.41 18.61
C SER A 233 -3.14 20.24 17.51
N TRP A 234 -2.58 20.16 16.30
CA TRP A 234 -3.18 20.72 15.08
C TRP A 234 -4.60 20.21 14.80
N ARG A 235 -4.96 19.03 15.33
CA ARG A 235 -6.31 18.47 15.21
C ARG A 235 -7.38 19.26 15.96
N GLN A 236 -6.97 20.08 16.92
CA GLN A 236 -7.87 20.93 17.71
C GLN A 236 -8.09 22.31 17.05
N LEU A 237 -7.43 22.58 15.92
CA LEU A 237 -7.67 23.80 15.16
C LEU A 237 -9.14 23.85 14.72
N PRO A 238 -9.77 25.04 14.81
CA PRO A 238 -11.11 25.23 14.26
C PRO A 238 -11.17 24.93 12.75
N ASP A 239 -12.33 24.51 12.25
CA ASP A 239 -12.52 24.07 10.85
C ASP A 239 -12.20 25.17 9.81
N ASN A 240 -12.24 26.44 10.20
CA ASN A 240 -11.89 27.56 9.34
C ASN A 240 -10.37 27.65 9.06
N GLU A 241 -9.52 27.06 9.91
CA GLU A 241 -8.06 27.03 9.78
C GLU A 241 -7.56 25.85 8.91
N TRP A 242 -8.41 24.85 8.69
CA TRP A 242 -8.04 23.67 7.89
C TRP A 242 -8.02 24.00 6.39
N PRO A 243 -7.14 23.37 5.59
CA PRO A 243 -7.21 23.46 4.13
C PRO A 243 -8.62 23.09 3.62
N ASP A 244 -9.12 23.81 2.62
CA ASP A 244 -10.43 23.53 2.02
C ASP A 244 -10.55 22.10 1.49
N THR A 245 -9.43 21.50 1.07
CA THR A 245 -9.38 20.10 0.61
C THR A 245 -9.79 19.11 1.70
N PHE A 246 -9.73 19.48 2.98
CA PHE A 246 -10.12 18.63 4.11
C PHE A 246 -11.63 18.66 4.38
N ARG A 247 -12.30 19.77 4.03
CA ARG A 247 -13.74 19.98 4.31
C ARG A 247 -14.63 19.00 3.55
N TYR A 248 -14.20 18.53 2.39
CA TYR A 248 -14.92 17.53 1.60
C TYR A 248 -14.89 16.09 2.19
N ASN A 249 -14.25 15.89 3.34
CA ASN A 249 -14.20 14.59 4.03
C ASN A 249 -15.03 14.55 5.33
N ILE A 250 -15.77 15.62 5.68
CA ILE A 250 -16.58 15.68 6.92
C ILE A 250 -17.98 15.03 6.74
N SER A 251 -18.31 14.55 5.54
CA SER A 251 -19.56 13.83 5.29
C SER A 251 -19.30 12.39 4.83
N ARG A 252 -19.01 11.49 5.77
CA ARG A 252 -19.27 10.05 5.68
C ARG A 252 -18.95 9.32 6.99
#